data_AF-A0A6V7M8H1-F1
#
_entry.id   AF-A0A6V7M8H1-F1
#
_cell.length_a   1.000
_cell.length_b   1.000
_cell.length_c   1.000
_cell.angle_alpha   90.00
_cell.angle_beta   90.00
_cell.angle_gamma   90.00
#
_symmetry.space_group_name_H-M   'P 1'
#
loop_
_entity.id
_entity.type
_entity.pdbx_description
1 polymer ?
#
loop_
_entity_poly.entity_id
_entity_poly.type
_entity_poly.pdbx_seq_one_letter_code
_entity_poly.pdbx_strand_id
1 'polypeptide(L)' 'TTEGTSEMYESLFRSPLKRVFVYGTLKRGQPNHEVLTKPSNGYAKFMGIGKTLHKYPLVIASKYNIPFLLKQPGIGH' A
#
# COMPACT_ATOMS: atom_id res chain seq x y z
N THR A 1 -5.53 -6.19 35.77
CA THR A 1 -4.33 -5.31 35.78
C THR A 1 -3.31 -5.66 34.71
N THR A 2 -3.42 -6.80 34.01
CA THR A 2 -2.52 -7.26 32.92
C THR A 2 -2.87 -6.75 31.52
N GLU A 3 -4.13 -6.37 31.28
CA GLU A 3 -4.57 -5.86 29.96
C GLU A 3 -4.01 -4.46 29.65
N GLY A 4 -4.03 -3.54 30.63
CA GLY A 4 -3.55 -2.17 30.44
C GLY A 4 -2.03 -2.04 30.25
N THR A 5 -1.24 -2.98 30.76
CA THR A 5 0.21 -3.04 30.52
C THR A 5 0.54 -3.55 29.11
N SER A 6 -0.20 -4.54 28.60
CA SER A 6 -0.04 -5.06 27.24
C SER A 6 -0.37 -4.00 26.18
N GLU A 7 -1.48 -3.27 26.35
CA GLU A 7 -1.87 -2.19 25.44
C GLU A 7 -0.86 -1.04 25.39
N MET A 8 -0.25 -0.69 26.53
CA MET A 8 0.81 0.31 26.61
C MET A 8 2.05 -0.08 25.80
N TYR A 9 2.49 -1.34 25.89
CA TYR A 9 3.64 -1.83 25.12
C TYR A 9 3.34 -1.90 23.62
N GLU A 10 2.16 -2.37 23.22
CA GLU A 10 1.72 -2.37 21.81
C GLU A 10 1.66 -0.97 21.21
N SER A 11 1.28 0.03 22.00
CA SER A 11 1.31 1.45 21.60
C SER A 11 2.74 1.95 21.37
N LEU A 12 3.69 1.59 22.23
CA LEU A 12 5.09 2.02 22.14
C LEU A 12 5.81 1.45 20.91
N PHE A 13 5.45 0.24 20.46
CA PHE A 13 6.05 -0.39 19.27
C PHE A 13 5.26 -0.12 17.98
N ARG A 14 4.11 0.54 18.06
CA ARG A 14 3.34 0.91 16.88
C ARG A 14 4.06 1.99 16.10
N SER A 15 4.53 1.63 14.91
CA SER A 15 5.01 2.63 13.96
C SER A 15 3.91 3.65 13.71
N PRO A 16 4.21 4.97 13.74
CA PRO A 16 3.24 6.00 13.36
C PRO A 16 2.86 5.91 11.87
N LEU A 17 3.63 5.14 11.07
CA LEU A 17 3.42 4.99 9.64
C LEU A 17 2.36 3.92 9.33
N LYS A 18 1.49 4.23 8.38
CA LYS A 18 0.53 3.26 7.82
C LYS A 18 1.19 2.46 6.70
N ARG A 19 0.94 1.14 6.69
CA ARG A 19 1.39 0.26 5.61
C ARG A 19 0.41 0.37 4.44
N VAL A 20 0.94 0.66 3.26
CA VAL A 20 0.17 0.78 2.02
C VAL A 20 0.77 -0.17 0.99
N PHE A 21 -0.07 -0.95 0.31
CA PHE A 21 0.32 -1.78 -0.82
C PHE A 21 -0.01 -1.04 -2.13
N VAL A 22 1.00 -0.76 -2.95
CA VAL A 22 0.85 -0.10 -4.25
C VAL A 22 0.98 -1.10 -5.39
N TYR A 23 0.05 -1.07 -6.35
CA TYR A 23 -0.03 -2.04 -7.46
C TYR A 23 0.16 -1.40 -8.85
N GLY A 24 -0.04 -0.08 -8.97
CA GLY A 24 -0.08 0.65 -10.24
C GLY A 24 1.06 1.66 -10.42
N THR A 25 0.71 2.86 -10.90
CA THR A 25 1.66 3.89 -11.34
C THR A 25 2.55 4.47 -10.23
N LEU A 26 2.28 4.15 -8.97
CA LEU A 26 3.09 4.57 -7.82
C LEU A 26 4.28 3.63 -7.53
N LYS A 27 4.33 2.44 -8.16
CA LYS A 27 5.47 1.51 -8.01
C LYS A 27 6.78 2.15 -8.52
N ARG A 28 7.92 1.63 -8.06
CA ARG A 28 9.25 2.03 -8.56
C ARG A 28 9.32 1.88 -10.09
N GLY A 29 9.89 2.87 -10.76
CA GLY A 29 10.01 2.90 -12.22
C GLY A 29 8.69 3.15 -12.97
N GLN A 30 7.62 3.55 -12.28
CA GLN A 30 6.36 3.94 -12.90
C GLN A 30 6.16 5.46 -12.85
N PRO A 31 5.30 6.03 -13.72
CA PRO A 31 5.25 7.48 -13.95
C PRO A 31 4.97 8.33 -12.70
N ASN A 32 4.22 7.83 -11.73
CA ASN A 32 3.83 8.58 -10.53
C ASN A 32 4.68 8.22 -9.29
N HIS A 33 5.79 7.50 -9.45
CA HIS A 33 6.62 7.09 -8.30
C HIS A 33 7.13 8.27 -7.47
N GLU A 34 7.41 9.40 -8.13
CA GLU A 34 7.89 10.62 -7.49
C GLU A 34 6.93 11.17 -6.42
N VAL A 35 5.63 10.85 -6.49
CA VAL A 35 4.66 11.25 -5.47
C VAL A 35 5.04 10.69 -4.10
N LEU A 36 5.62 9.49 -4.04
CA LEU A 36 6.04 8.84 -2.79
C LEU A 36 7.42 9.28 -2.31
N THR A 37 8.27 9.82 -3.19
CA THR A 37 9.67 10.16 -2.86
C THR A 37 9.92 11.64 -2.67
N LYS A 38 9.02 12.52 -3.16
CA LYS A 38 9.08 13.96 -2.96
C LYS A 38 8.86 14.30 -1.48
N PRO A 39 9.83 14.92 -0.78
CA PRO A 39 9.69 15.26 0.64
C PRO A 39 8.51 16.20 0.95
N SER A 40 8.10 17.01 -0.03
CA SER A 40 6.93 17.88 0.08
C SER A 40 5.60 17.13 0.27
N ASN A 41 5.55 15.85 -0.12
CA ASN A 41 4.35 15.01 -0.02
C ASN A 41 4.33 14.16 1.26
N GLY A 42 5.31 14.36 2.15
CA GLY A 42 5.48 13.59 3.37
C GLY A 42 6.55 12.51 3.26
N TYR A 43 6.46 11.49 4.13
CA TYR A 43 7.46 10.44 4.24
C TYR A 43 6.88 9.07 3.90
N ALA A 44 7.51 8.38 2.95
CA ALA A 44 7.25 6.98 2.65
C ALA A 44 8.55 6.17 2.69
N LYS A 45 8.49 4.97 3.28
CA LYS A 45 9.60 4.02 3.33
C LYS A 45 9.21 2.75 2.60
N PHE A 46 10.05 2.32 1.66
CA PHE A 46 9.88 1.01 1.03
C PHE A 46 10.12 -0.09 2.05
N MET A 47 9.14 -0.99 2.20
CA MET A 47 9.20 -2.11 3.14
C MET A 47 9.59 -3.43 2.48
N GLY A 48 9.26 -3.62 1.20
CA GLY A 48 9.49 -4.88 0.50
C GLY A 48 8.55 -5.09 -0.68
N ILE A 49 8.71 -6.23 -1.33
CA ILE A 49 7.82 -6.70 -2.41
C ILE A 49 6.70 -7.53 -1.76
N GLY A 50 5.46 -7.33 -2.21
CA GLY A 50 4.30 -8.07 -1.73
C GLY A 50 3.43 -8.57 -2.88
N LYS A 51 2.61 -9.57 -2.58
CA LYS A 51 1.52 -10.06 -3.42
C LYS A 51 0.26 -10.12 -2.56
N THR A 52 -0.89 -9.80 -3.14
CA THR A 52 -2.17 -9.95 -2.43
C THR A 52 -2.42 -11.43 -2.17
N LEU A 53 -2.90 -11.76 -0.97
CA LEU A 53 -3.26 -13.14 -0.61
C LEU A 53 -4.45 -13.62 -1.45
N HIS A 54 -5.44 -12.74 -1.62
CA HIS A 54 -6.58 -12.97 -2.49
C HIS A 54 -6.34 -12.38 -3.88
N LYS A 55 -6.88 -13.03 -4.90
CA LYS A 55 -6.88 -12.53 -6.27
C LYS A 55 -7.88 -11.37 -6.40
N TYR A 56 -7.50 -10.38 -7.20
CA TYR A 56 -8.34 -9.25 -7.58
C TYR A 56 -8.14 -8.95 -9.07
N PRO A 57 -9.20 -8.55 -9.80
CA PRO A 57 -9.05 -8.10 -11.18
C PRO A 57 -8.25 -6.79 -11.22
N LEU A 58 -7.09 -6.83 -11.87
CA LEU A 58 -6.31 -5.66 -12.23
C LEU A 58 -6.47 -5.41 -13.73
N VAL A 59 -7.13 -4.31 -14.09
CA VAL A 59 -7.42 -3.97 -15.48
C VAL A 59 -6.75 -2.65 -15.86
N ILE A 60 -6.37 -2.52 -17.13
CA ILE A 60 -5.90 -1.26 -17.71
C ILE A 60 -7.08 -0.66 -18.47
N ALA A 61 -7.50 0.55 -18.09
CA ALA A 61 -8.68 1.17 -18.69
C ALA A 61 -8.50 2.69 -18.87
N SER A 62 -9.51 3.32 -19.48
CA SER A 62 -9.56 4.74 -19.89
C SER A 62 -8.57 5.10 -21.01
N LYS A 63 -8.73 6.31 -21.57
CA LYS A 63 -7.81 6.89 -22.57
C LYS A 63 -6.36 7.04 -22.09
N TYR A 64 -6.12 6.95 -20.79
CA TYR A 64 -4.80 7.14 -20.18
C TYR A 64 -4.13 5.83 -19.75
N ASN A 65 -4.73 4.67 -20.06
CA ASN A 65 -4.20 3.35 -19.69
C ASN A 65 -3.89 3.25 -18.18
N ILE A 66 -4.82 3.74 -17.35
CA ILE A 66 -4.67 3.76 -15.90
C ILE A 66 -4.96 2.34 -15.35
N PRO A 67 -4.12 1.82 -14.43
CA PRO A 67 -4.37 0.55 -13.77
C PRO A 67 -5.44 0.68 -12.67
N PHE A 68 -6.51 -0.10 -12.76
CA PHE A 68 -7.59 -0.18 -11.76
C PHE A 68 -7.62 -1.55 -11.10
N LEU A 69 -7.52 -1.57 -9.76
CA LEU A 69 -7.77 -2.78 -8.97
C LEU A 69 -9.24 -2.79 -8.54
N LEU A 70 -10.04 -3.67 -9.15
CA LEU A 70 -11.47 -3.75 -8.86
C LEU A 70 -11.69 -4.48 -7.53
N LYS A 71 -12.62 -3.97 -6.70
CA LYS A 71 -12.98 -4.56 -5.39
C LYS A 71 -13.86 -5.81 -5.56
N GLN A 72 -13.32 -6.83 -6.20
CA GLN A 72 -13.98 -8.08 -6.49
C GLN A 72 -13.04 -9.26 -6.17
N PRO A 73 -12.93 -9.64 -4.89
CA PRO A 73 -12.01 -10.69 -4.47
C PRO A 73 -12.37 -12.05 -5.08
N GLY A 74 -11.35 -12.88 -5.32
CA GLY A 74 -11.50 -14.25 -5.84
C GLY A 74 -11.51 -14.35 -7.36
N ILE A 75 -11.47 -13.22 -8.08
CA ILE A 75 -11.45 -13.15 -9.55
C ILE A 75 -10.13 -12.49 -10.00
N GLY A 76 -9.65 -12.84 -11.19
CA GLY A 76 -8.36 -12.40 -11.72
C GLY A 76 -7.29 -13.49 -11.63
N HIS A 77 -6.02 -13.08 -11.75
CA HIS A 77 -4.87 -13.99 -11.87
C HIS A 77 -3.98 -14.00 -10.62
#